data_AF-A0A5M4AP14-F1
#
_entry.id   AF-A0A5M4AP14-F1
#
_cell.length_a   1.000
_cell.length_b   1.000
_cell.length_c   1.000
_cell.angle_alpha   90.00
_cell.angle_beta   90.00
_cell.angle_gamma   90.00
#
_symmetry.space_group_name_H-M   'P 1'
#
loop_
_entity.id
_entity.type
_entity.pdbx_description
1 polymer ?
#
loop_
_entity_poly.entity_id
_entity_poly.type
_entity_poly.pdbx_seq_one_letter_code
_entity_poly.pdbx_strand_id
1 'polypeptide(L)'
;MKEEAYNEMDQLIHEVLEEGPEFSLSTDFAGRVSRKVGDRMLRKRLLSEYAWKVGVIVVPLLILTGIFFYFDPKTIHQMFSNAANEYLPYILLIVLVGLIVFADQVILRFFLLRKK
;
A
#
# COMPACT_ATOMS: atom_id res chain seq x y z
N MET A 1 30.64 41.46 -35.61
CA MET A 1 30.64 40.08 -35.09
C MET A 1 30.47 39.95 -33.58
N LYS A 2 31.28 40.58 -32.69
CA LYS A 2 31.03 40.51 -31.21
C LYS A 2 29.92 41.46 -30.72
N GLU A 3 29.76 42.62 -31.33
CA GLU A 3 28.71 43.61 -30.97
C GLU A 3 27.31 43.18 -31.41
N GLU A 4 27.17 42.58 -32.59
CA GLU A 4 25.88 42.11 -33.12
C GLU A 4 25.29 41.00 -32.24
N ALA A 5 26.12 40.05 -31.80
CA ALA A 5 25.71 38.98 -30.90
C ALA A 5 25.28 39.50 -29.51
N TYR A 6 25.84 40.63 -29.07
CA TYR A 6 25.46 41.25 -27.79
C TYR A 6 24.09 41.92 -27.90
N ASN A 7 23.84 42.64 -29.00
CA ASN A 7 22.55 43.28 -29.27
C ASN A 7 21.41 42.28 -29.47
N GLU A 8 21.65 41.16 -30.17
CA GLU A 8 20.65 40.10 -30.33
C GLU A 8 20.30 39.46 -28.98
N MET A 9 21.30 39.24 -28.12
CA MET A 9 21.08 38.66 -26.80
C MET A 9 20.35 39.63 -25.86
N ASP A 10 20.63 40.93 -25.95
CA ASP A 10 19.92 41.96 -25.18
C ASP A 10 18.46 42.10 -25.63
N GLN A 11 18.19 42.04 -26.95
CA GLN A 11 16.82 42.01 -27.47
C GLN A 11 16.04 40.79 -27.00
N LEU A 12 16.67 39.60 -27.02
CA LEU A 12 16.03 38.35 -26.63
C LEU A 12 15.75 38.31 -25.12
N ILE A 13 16.64 38.89 -24.31
CA ILE A 13 16.40 39.07 -22.87
C ILE A 13 15.25 40.06 -22.64
N HIS A 14 15.16 41.14 -23.41
CA HIS A 14 14.10 42.12 -23.23
C HIS A 14 12.73 41.56 -23.61
N GLU A 15 12.66 40.81 -24.70
CA GLU A 15 11.43 40.16 -25.19
C GLU A 15 10.89 39.12 -24.19
N VAL A 16 11.79 38.30 -23.61
CA VAL A 16 11.42 37.31 -22.58
C VAL A 16 11.02 37.94 -21.25
N LEU A 17 11.50 39.15 -20.94
CA LEU A 17 11.17 39.86 -19.70
C LEU A 17 9.92 40.74 -19.82
N GLU A 18 9.63 41.28 -21.00
CA GLU A 18 8.37 42.02 -21.28
C GLU A 18 7.18 41.10 -21.49
N GLU A 19 7.38 39.89 -22.04
CA GLU A 19 6.38 38.84 -22.04
C GLU A 19 6.19 38.30 -20.61
N GLY A 20 5.44 39.06 -19.80
CA GLY A 20 4.89 38.55 -18.55
C GLY A 20 4.20 37.21 -18.81
N PRO A 21 4.29 36.25 -17.87
CA PRO A 21 3.86 34.88 -18.14
C PRO A 21 2.42 34.86 -18.65
N GLU A 22 2.20 34.38 -19.88
CA GLU A 22 0.86 34.17 -20.46
C GLU A 22 -0.02 33.25 -19.58
N PHE A 23 0.61 32.54 -18.65
CA PHE A 23 -0.05 31.65 -17.72
C PHE A 23 -0.46 32.34 -16.41
N SER A 24 -1.65 32.93 -16.41
CA SER A 24 -2.33 33.31 -15.16
C SER A 24 -2.94 32.04 -14.55
N LEU A 25 -2.36 31.54 -13.46
CA LEU A 25 -2.99 30.49 -12.66
C LEU A 25 -4.26 31.05 -12.03
N SER A 26 -5.40 30.43 -12.29
CA SER A 26 -6.65 30.83 -11.64
C SER A 26 -6.45 30.77 -10.12
N THR A 27 -6.97 31.75 -9.39
CA THR A 27 -6.88 31.86 -7.92
C THR A 27 -7.29 30.57 -7.18
N ASP A 28 -8.15 29.77 -7.79
CA ASP A 28 -8.69 28.52 -7.24
C ASP A 28 -8.01 27.25 -7.79
N PHE A 29 -6.97 27.38 -8.61
CA PHE A 29 -6.22 26.26 -9.18
C PHE A 29 -5.58 25.39 -8.10
N ALA A 30 -4.93 26.03 -7.12
CA ALA A 30 -4.32 25.34 -5.99
C ALA A 30 -5.36 24.53 -5.19
N GLY A 31 -6.56 25.08 -4.99
CA GLY A 31 -7.66 24.41 -4.30
C GLY A 31 -8.15 23.16 -5.05
N ARG A 32 -8.38 23.28 -6.36
CA ARG A 32 -8.82 22.15 -7.20
C ARG A 32 -7.78 21.03 -7.29
N VAL A 33 -6.51 21.39 -7.43
CA VAL A 33 -5.41 20.42 -7.45
C VAL A 33 -5.26 19.74 -6.09
N SER A 34 -5.23 20.50 -5.00
CA SER A 34 -5.12 19.98 -3.64
C SER A 34 -6.25 19.00 -3.32
N ARG A 35 -7.50 19.36 -3.65
CA ARG A 35 -8.67 18.50 -3.40
C ARG A 35 -8.65 17.22 -4.25
N LYS A 36 -8.28 17.31 -5.53
CA LYS A 36 -8.18 16.13 -6.42
C LYS A 36 -7.07 15.17 -6.00
N VAL A 37 -5.92 15.70 -5.55
CA VAL A 37 -4.82 14.90 -5.02
C VAL A 37 -5.18 14.30 -3.67
N GLY A 38 -5.78 15.10 -2.78
CA GLY A 38 -6.27 14.69 -1.48
C GLY A 38 -7.27 13.54 -1.56
N ASP A 39 -8.30 13.64 -2.40
CA ASP A 39 -9.32 12.61 -2.59
C ASP A 39 -8.74 11.29 -3.14
N ARG A 40 -7.69 11.37 -3.98
CA ARG A 40 -7.02 10.19 -4.52
C ARG A 40 -6.14 9.52 -3.47
N MET A 41 -5.45 10.31 -2.65
CA MET A 41 -4.65 9.79 -1.53
C MET A 41 -5.54 9.18 -0.44
N LEU A 42 -6.63 9.85 -0.08
CA LEU A 42 -7.63 9.36 0.88
C LEU A 42 -8.24 8.04 0.43
N ARG A 43 -8.66 7.91 -0.84
CA ARG A 43 -9.20 6.65 -1.36
C ARG A 43 -8.18 5.52 -1.32
N LYS A 44 -6.93 5.76 -1.71
CA LYS A 44 -5.87 4.75 -1.63
C LYS A 44 -5.61 4.31 -0.19
N ARG A 45 -5.60 5.26 0.76
CA ARG A 45 -5.40 4.97 2.18
C ARG A 45 -6.55 4.17 2.77
N LEU A 46 -7.79 4.57 2.49
CA LEU A 46 -8.98 3.88 2.99
C LEU A 46 -9.09 2.46 2.40
N LEU A 47 -8.82 2.29 1.11
CA LEU A 47 -8.81 0.98 0.46
C LEU A 47 -7.73 0.07 1.02
N SER A 48 -6.52 0.57 1.27
CA SER A 48 -5.46 -0.24 1.85
C SER A 48 -5.79 -0.61 3.30
N GLU A 49 -6.24 0.33 4.12
CA GLU A 49 -6.67 0.06 5.50
C GLU A 49 -7.82 -0.95 5.56
N TYR A 50 -8.79 -0.84 4.64
CA TYR A 50 -9.91 -1.79 4.58
C TYR A 50 -9.46 -3.17 4.10
N ALA A 51 -8.66 -3.24 3.02
CA ALA A 51 -8.11 -4.50 2.52
C ALA A 51 -7.28 -5.22 3.58
N TRP A 52 -6.54 -4.49 4.42
CA TRP A 52 -5.80 -5.08 5.53
C TRP A 52 -6.69 -5.60 6.65
N LYS A 53 -7.70 -4.83 7.08
CA LYS A 53 -8.68 -5.30 8.08
C LYS A 53 -9.40 -6.56 7.60
N VAL A 54 -9.79 -6.59 6.33
CA VAL A 54 -10.41 -7.75 5.70
C VAL A 54 -9.41 -8.90 5.61
N GLY A 55 -8.17 -8.66 5.18
CA GLY A 55 -7.12 -9.67 5.06
C GLY A 55 -6.80 -10.38 6.37
N VAL A 56 -6.71 -9.64 7.48
CA VAL A 56 -6.46 -10.21 8.82
C VAL A 56 -7.55 -11.19 9.25
N ILE A 57 -8.79 -10.99 8.80
CA ILE A 57 -9.92 -11.87 9.16
C ILE A 57 -10.10 -13.00 8.13
N VAL A 58 -10.02 -12.66 6.85
CA VAL A 58 -10.30 -13.58 5.73
C VAL A 58 -9.18 -14.60 5.53
N VAL A 59 -7.91 -14.22 5.71
CA VAL A 59 -6.79 -15.16 5.51
C VAL A 59 -6.82 -16.32 6.51
N PRO A 60 -6.97 -16.10 7.84
CA PRO A 60 -7.12 -17.20 8.79
C PRO A 60 -8.37 -18.04 8.52
N LEU A 61 -9.49 -17.41 8.15
CA LEU A 61 -10.72 -18.13 7.80
C LEU A 61 -10.53 -19.03 6.58
N LEU A 62 -9.84 -18.56 5.54
CA LEU A 62 -9.55 -19.36 4.35
C LEU A 62 -8.62 -20.53 4.67
N ILE A 63 -7.62 -20.32 5.53
CA ILE A 63 -6.73 -21.41 5.98
C ILE A 63 -7.54 -22.47 6.73
N LEU A 64 -8.37 -22.05 7.70
CA LEU A 64 -9.24 -22.97 8.45
C LEU A 64 -10.21 -23.72 7.53
N THR A 65 -10.83 -23.02 6.58
CA THR A 65 -11.76 -23.62 5.62
C THR A 65 -11.05 -24.60 4.70
N GLY A 66 -9.85 -24.25 4.22
CA GLY A 66 -9.04 -25.12 3.38
C GLY A 66 -8.63 -26.41 4.10
N ILE A 67 -8.25 -26.31 5.38
CA ILE A 67 -7.96 -27.49 6.21
C ILE A 67 -9.23 -28.36 6.36
N PHE A 68 -10.38 -27.74 6.63
CA PHE A 68 -11.63 -28.48 6.87
C PHE A 68 -12.18 -29.17 5.60
N PHE A 69 -11.96 -28.59 4.42
CA PHE A 69 -12.40 -29.18 3.15
C PHE A 69 -11.42 -30.24 2.61
N TYR A 70 -10.12 -30.07 2.84
CA TYR A 70 -9.10 -30.95 2.27
C TYR A 70 -8.84 -32.19 3.13
N PHE A 71 -9.05 -32.10 4.45
CA PHE A 71 -8.84 -33.21 5.37
C PHE A 71 -10.18 -33.84 5.79
N ASP A 72 -10.24 -35.17 5.72
CA ASP A 72 -11.41 -35.92 6.21
C ASP A 72 -11.67 -35.62 7.70
N PRO A 73 -12.94 -35.46 8.13
CA PRO A 73 -13.28 -35.14 9.52
C PRO A 73 -12.72 -36.15 10.52
N LYS A 74 -12.66 -37.42 10.13
CA LYS A 74 -12.06 -38.50 10.92
C LYS A 74 -10.56 -38.29 11.11
N THR A 75 -9.86 -37.86 10.06
CA THR A 75 -8.42 -37.57 10.07
C THR A 75 -8.10 -36.36 10.94
N ILE A 76 -8.92 -35.30 10.88
CA ILE A 76 -8.80 -34.12 11.76
C ILE A 76 -8.98 -34.55 13.22
N HIS A 77 -10.05 -35.30 13.51
CA HIS A 77 -10.33 -35.75 14.87
C HIS A 77 -9.24 -36.69 15.41
N GLN A 78 -8.73 -37.59 14.56
CA GLN A 78 -7.66 -38.52 14.88
C GLN A 78 -6.30 -37.82 15.02
N MET A 79 -6.04 -36.74 14.27
CA MET A 79 -4.89 -35.86 14.48
C MET A 79 -4.95 -35.23 15.87
N PHE A 80 -6.08 -34.62 16.24
CA PHE A 80 -6.23 -33.97 17.54
C PHE A 80 -6.27 -34.95 18.72
N SER A 81 -6.77 -36.18 18.54
CA SER A 81 -6.87 -37.18 19.61
C SER A 81 -5.59 -38.01 19.79
N ASN A 82 -4.76 -38.17 18.77
CA ASN A 82 -3.51 -38.90 18.87
C ASN A 82 -2.37 -37.98 19.34
N ALA A 83 -2.10 -38.00 20.65
CA ALA A 83 -0.90 -37.40 21.23
C ALA A 83 0.42 -38.00 20.68
N ALA A 84 0.37 -39.14 19.99
CA ALA A 84 1.51 -39.83 19.37
C ALA A 84 1.80 -39.38 17.92
N ASN A 85 1.05 -38.41 17.38
CA ASN A 85 1.25 -37.97 16.01
C ASN A 85 2.46 -37.01 15.96
N GLU A 86 3.66 -37.57 15.78
CA GLU A 86 4.94 -36.82 15.79
C GLU A 86 4.92 -35.61 14.86
N TYR A 87 4.13 -35.64 13.78
CA TYR A 87 4.04 -34.55 12.79
C TYR A 87 3.15 -33.38 13.19
N LEU A 88 2.21 -33.57 14.13
CA LEU A 88 1.27 -32.54 14.56
C LEU A 88 1.95 -31.28 15.15
N PRO A 89 2.96 -31.39 16.03
CA PRO A 89 3.69 -30.21 16.51
C PRO A 89 4.41 -29.45 15.38
N TYR A 90 4.90 -30.13 14.34
CA TYR A 90 5.55 -29.46 13.19
C TYR A 90 4.53 -28.72 12.33
N ILE A 91 3.34 -29.30 12.11
CA ILE A 91 2.26 -28.63 11.36
C ILE A 91 1.78 -27.39 12.12
N LEU A 92 1.58 -27.51 13.44
CA LEU A 92 1.24 -26.37 14.29
C LEU A 92 2.34 -25.31 14.27
N LEU A 93 3.61 -25.71 14.29
CA LEU A 93 4.74 -24.80 14.20
C LEU A 93 4.78 -24.06 12.85
N ILE A 94 4.52 -24.74 11.73
CA ILE A 94 4.43 -24.09 10.41
C ILE A 94 3.27 -23.09 10.36
N VAL A 95 2.10 -23.48 10.88
CA VAL A 95 0.93 -22.58 10.95
C VAL A 95 1.23 -21.38 11.86
N LEU A 96 1.88 -21.60 13.00
CA LEU A 96 2.28 -20.56 13.94
C LEU A 96 3.29 -19.60 13.31
N VAL A 97 4.34 -20.13 12.66
CA VAL A 97 5.33 -19.33 11.94
C VAL A 97 4.67 -18.54 10.82
N GLY A 98 3.76 -19.16 10.05
CA GLY A 98 2.97 -18.48 9.04
C GLY A 98 2.12 -17.34 9.61
N LEU A 99 1.49 -17.56 10.77
CA LEU A 99 0.75 -16.52 11.49
C LEU A 99 1.64 -15.42 12.03
N ILE A 100 2.82 -15.74 12.55
CA ILE A 100 3.79 -14.75 13.05
C ILE A 100 4.34 -13.92 11.88
N VAL A 101 4.72 -14.55 10.77
CA VAL A 101 5.18 -13.84 9.57
C VAL A 101 4.05 -12.99 8.99
N PHE A 102 2.82 -13.49 8.99
CA PHE A 102 1.65 -12.72 8.60
C PHE A 102 1.44 -11.52 9.54
N ALA A 103 1.51 -11.73 10.86
CA ALA A 103 1.41 -10.66 11.84
C ALA A 103 2.54 -9.62 11.69
N ASP A 104 3.77 -10.06 11.50
CA ASP A 104 4.93 -9.19 11.30
C ASP A 104 4.80 -8.38 10.00
N GLN A 105 4.48 -9.03 8.88
CA GLN A 105 4.40 -8.35 7.59
C GLN A 105 3.13 -7.51 7.42
N VAL A 106 2.01 -7.92 8.02
CA VAL A 106 0.72 -7.25 7.83
C VAL A 106 0.40 -6.32 8.99
N ILE A 107 0.54 -6.78 10.24
CA ILE A 107 0.15 -6.03 11.44
C ILE A 107 1.22 -4.99 11.82
N LEU A 108 2.52 -5.32 11.77
CA LEU A 108 3.55 -4.31 12.08
C LEU A 108 3.67 -3.26 10.98
N ARG A 109 3.58 -3.64 9.70
CA ARG A 109 3.50 -2.64 8.62
C ARG A 109 2.29 -1.72 8.80
N PHE A 110 1.15 -2.26 9.23
CA PHE A 110 -0.03 -1.47 9.56
C PHE A 110 0.23 -0.48 10.72
N PHE A 111 0.82 -0.94 11.83
CA PHE A 111 1.11 -0.06 12.98
C PHE A 111 2.20 0.98 12.69
N LEU A 112 3.23 0.61 11.92
CA LEU A 112 4.32 1.52 11.55
C LEU A 112 3.89 2.54 10.49
N LEU A 113 3.04 2.16 9.53
CA LEU A 113 2.45 3.11 8.56
C LEU A 113 1.44 4.07 9.18
N ARG A 114 0.82 3.71 10.32
CA ARG A 114 -0.08 4.59 11.08
C ARG A 114 0.67 5.70 11.85
N LYS A 115 1.99 5.57 12.04
CA LYS A 115 2.82 6.50 12.82
C LYS A 115 3.50 7.62 12.01
N LYS A 116 3.28 7.68 10.70
CA LYS A 116 3.60 8.83 9.83
C LYS A 116 2.33 9.52 9.37
#